data_AF-A0A1M4X065-F1
#
_entry.id   AF-A0A1M4X065-F1
#
_cell.length_a   1.000
_cell.length_b   1.000
_cell.length_c   1.000
_cell.angle_alpha   90.00
_cell.angle_beta   90.00
_cell.angle_gamma   90.00
#
_symmetry.space_group_name_H-M   'P 1'
#
loop_
_entity.id
_entity.type
_entity.pdbx_description
1 polymer ?
#
loop_
_entity_poly.entity_id
_entity_poly.type
_entity_poly.pdbx_seq_one_letter_code
_entity_poly.pdbx_strand_id
1 'polypeptide(L)'
;MGFVLAAVVFASQNLLVKTDSDGYLYTVRGEKASIKGYEGERTILEIPDAIETEKGEIMVKDIGRGAFSENETLEMIVIGENIESIGSLAFSDCSSLKKVEFMGDAPAMGKDVFAGCHRELVLLFEHGKTGYSKDEFGYDAQPFFRVYYEAINEDSGDVPEDGGRYGEGEEVVVLDNSGNLTRMGHTFNGWTANPDGSKEAYQEGEIIVMPGENLILHPNWKINKYEITFHSNGGDKIDAIEVEYDNLIPEPEKIQKKGFVFIDWFRDKDLKDKWDFTSSKVKEEVELYAKWFELPKTPTGLRASTHGYDQISLAWNKSGGAESYEIFRSDSSQGDYKKIGETKTAAYTDKGLSYQKTYYYKVRAKSSEGDISAQSEHSKSASAKAELMVPGGFAASRHEPARMRVSWNRSVGATGYEIYRSDSPSGNFTLLTKTTSTSYVDPNGTWNKGNYYRVRSYRTVGGKDVYSGYTSVKGYGRVGDALGSYLSSSSNRTSVNNATIRLNGGHLSNACVYFTSEAMRRVGVPVRTSMRNIDYLLPYLYENGWKKERDYTRLRKGDLCFTTDAAGNKDGRPTHVYTFMGWVEEGNYEYAYICDNQAPYYDNKVLHIRNFLNPGEHDGSEKEAFSYFLYNR
;
A
#
# COMPACT_ATOMS: atom_id res chain seq x y z
N MET A 1 18.75 -98.76 46.09
CA MET A 1 18.86 -99.61 47.30
C MET A 1 20.21 -99.28 47.93
N GLY A 2 20.23 -98.54 49.07
CA GLY A 2 21.42 -98.19 49.89
C GLY A 2 22.37 -97.15 49.26
N PHE A 3 22.82 -96.07 49.90
CA PHE A 3 22.93 -95.73 51.32
C PHE A 3 22.89 -94.20 51.50
N VAL A 4 22.14 -93.75 52.51
CA VAL A 4 22.41 -92.52 53.26
C VAL A 4 23.61 -92.82 54.18
N LEU A 5 24.63 -91.96 54.23
CA LEU A 5 25.39 -91.79 55.46
C LEU A 5 25.94 -90.36 55.60
N ALA A 6 25.50 -89.72 56.66
CA ALA A 6 25.97 -88.44 57.17
C ALA A 6 27.39 -88.55 57.78
N ALA A 7 28.09 -87.41 57.68
CA ALA A 7 29.05 -86.84 58.64
C ALA A 7 30.14 -87.76 59.24
N VAL A 8 31.39 -87.51 58.84
CA VAL A 8 32.57 -87.69 59.69
C VAL A 8 33.11 -86.30 60.05
N VAL A 9 32.95 -85.93 61.32
CA VAL A 9 33.58 -84.78 61.96
C VAL A 9 34.92 -85.23 62.55
N PHE A 10 36.02 -84.57 62.17
CA PHE A 10 37.23 -84.51 62.99
C PHE A 10 37.46 -83.06 63.43
N ALA A 11 37.82 -82.91 64.71
CA ALA A 11 37.79 -81.66 65.46
C ALA A 11 38.75 -80.57 64.94
N SER A 12 38.16 -79.51 64.41
CA SER A 12 38.55 -78.11 64.64
C SER A 12 37.34 -77.24 64.32
N GLN A 13 36.75 -76.55 65.30
CA GLN A 13 35.58 -75.66 65.17
C GLN A 13 34.50 -76.17 64.19
N ASN A 14 33.52 -76.95 64.65
CA ASN A 14 32.39 -77.39 63.82
C ASN A 14 31.63 -76.18 63.23
N LEU A 15 32.02 -75.75 62.03
CA LEU A 15 31.19 -74.89 61.20
C LEU A 15 30.06 -75.75 60.65
N LEU A 16 28.83 -75.47 61.08
CA LEU A 16 27.65 -76.06 60.46
C LEU A 16 27.58 -75.63 59.01
N VAL A 17 27.53 -76.62 58.11
CA VAL A 17 27.13 -76.40 56.71
C VAL A 17 25.64 -76.08 56.73
N LYS A 18 25.27 -74.98 56.08
CA LYS A 18 23.88 -74.54 55.88
C LYS A 18 23.59 -74.50 54.39
N THR A 19 22.31 -74.52 54.03
CA THR A 19 21.84 -74.31 52.66
C THR A 19 21.14 -72.97 52.60
N ASP A 20 21.44 -72.16 51.59
CA ASP A 20 20.70 -70.93 51.32
C ASP A 20 19.40 -71.21 50.52
N SER A 21 18.66 -70.15 50.20
CA SER A 21 17.41 -70.25 49.43
C SER A 21 17.60 -70.70 47.98
N ASP A 22 18.80 -70.54 47.42
CA ASP A 22 19.13 -70.90 46.04
C ASP A 22 19.72 -72.31 45.92
N GLY A 23 20.02 -72.97 47.04
CA GLY A 23 20.53 -74.34 47.10
C GLY A 23 22.04 -74.42 47.30
N TYR A 24 22.74 -73.31 47.54
CA TYR A 24 24.17 -73.32 47.85
C TYR A 24 24.41 -73.78 49.29
N LEU A 25 25.27 -74.77 49.41
CA LEU A 25 25.83 -75.21 50.69
C LEU A 25 26.95 -74.26 51.08
N TYR A 26 26.93 -73.76 52.31
CA TYR A 26 27.93 -72.79 52.77
C TYR A 26 28.28 -72.97 54.24
N THR A 27 29.45 -72.43 54.61
CA THR A 27 29.89 -72.28 56.01
C THR A 27 30.32 -70.84 56.26
N VAL A 28 30.01 -70.29 57.44
CA VAL A 28 30.39 -68.91 57.82
C VAL A 28 31.46 -68.92 58.91
N ARG A 29 32.60 -68.26 58.64
CA ARG A 29 33.67 -68.05 59.63
C ARG A 29 33.97 -66.56 59.76
N GLY A 30 33.60 -65.96 60.89
CA GLY A 30 33.72 -64.51 61.09
C GLY A 30 32.82 -63.78 60.09
N GLU A 31 33.42 -62.89 59.30
CA GLU A 31 32.73 -62.08 58.28
C GLU A 31 32.85 -62.70 56.86
N LYS A 32 33.26 -63.97 56.75
CA LYS A 32 33.44 -64.66 55.46
C LYS A 32 32.54 -65.87 55.34
N ALA A 33 31.81 -65.95 54.25
CA ALA A 33 31.11 -67.16 53.82
C ALA A 33 31.98 -67.95 52.83
N SER A 34 31.94 -69.28 52.93
CA SER A 34 32.60 -70.19 52.01
C SER A 34 31.63 -71.22 51.46
N ILE A 35 31.53 -71.30 50.13
CA ILE A 35 30.70 -72.28 49.43
C ILE A 35 31.29 -73.68 49.60
N LYS A 36 30.45 -74.65 49.90
CA LYS A 36 30.80 -76.07 50.10
C LYS A 36 30.12 -77.00 49.10
N GLY A 37 29.22 -76.47 48.27
CA GLY A 37 28.59 -77.17 47.17
C GLY A 37 27.24 -76.60 46.81
N TYR A 38 26.48 -77.35 46.02
CA TYR A 38 25.18 -76.95 45.50
C TYR A 38 24.26 -78.17 45.39
N GLU A 39 23.06 -78.07 45.94
CA GLU A 39 22.08 -79.18 45.98
C GLU A 39 20.96 -79.05 44.94
N GLY A 40 20.99 -78.02 44.08
CA GLY A 40 20.02 -77.82 43.02
C GLY A 40 20.39 -78.52 41.70
N GLU A 41 19.53 -78.37 40.69
CA GLU A 41 19.66 -79.01 39.37
C GLU A 41 20.09 -78.02 38.26
N ARG A 42 20.41 -76.77 38.60
CA ARG A 42 20.84 -75.76 37.62
C ARG A 42 22.18 -76.18 37.00
N THR A 43 22.26 -76.14 35.67
CA THR A 43 23.48 -76.42 34.89
C THR A 43 24.34 -75.18 34.68
N ILE A 44 23.79 -73.99 34.93
CA ILE A 44 24.50 -72.71 34.91
C ILE A 44 24.35 -72.09 36.30
N LEU A 45 25.49 -71.83 36.95
CA LEU A 45 25.54 -71.29 38.30
C LEU A 45 26.24 -69.94 38.33
N GLU A 46 25.78 -69.08 39.22
CA GLU A 46 26.46 -67.85 39.59
C GLU A 46 26.67 -67.87 41.09
N ILE A 47 27.93 -67.84 41.51
CA ILE A 47 28.28 -67.83 42.93
C ILE A 47 27.78 -66.50 43.52
N PRO A 48 26.91 -66.53 44.53
CA PRO A 48 26.35 -65.31 45.09
C PRO A 48 27.47 -64.50 45.74
N ASP A 49 27.44 -63.17 45.57
CA ASP A 49 28.42 -62.27 46.18
C ASP A 49 28.34 -62.29 47.72
N ALA A 50 27.15 -62.52 48.27
CA ALA A 50 26.88 -62.66 49.68
C ALA A 50 25.80 -63.71 49.95
N ILE A 51 25.84 -64.31 51.13
CA ILE A 51 24.80 -65.19 51.64
C ILE A 51 24.00 -64.45 52.70
N GLU A 52 22.68 -64.42 52.56
CA GLU A 52 21.79 -63.88 53.59
C GLU A 52 21.74 -64.83 54.80
N THR A 53 22.00 -64.28 55.99
CA THR A 53 21.93 -65.02 57.24
C THR A 53 21.06 -64.29 58.26
N GLU A 54 20.68 -64.97 59.34
CA GLU A 54 19.98 -64.36 60.49
C GLU A 54 20.73 -63.15 61.10
N LYS A 55 22.02 -62.99 60.79
CA LYS A 55 22.89 -61.91 61.28
C LYS A 55 23.15 -60.82 60.23
N GLY A 56 22.47 -60.87 59.08
CA GLY A 56 22.71 -60.03 57.92
C GLY A 56 23.46 -60.75 56.80
N GLU A 57 23.71 -60.03 55.71
CA GLU A 57 24.46 -60.51 54.55
C GLU A 57 25.94 -60.71 54.90
N ILE A 58 26.50 -61.84 54.47
CA ILE A 58 27.90 -62.20 54.67
C ILE A 58 28.53 -62.49 53.32
N MET A 59 29.57 -61.73 52.96
CA MET A 59 30.26 -61.85 51.69
C MET A 59 30.83 -63.25 51.49
N VAL A 60 30.61 -63.82 50.32
CA VAL A 60 31.25 -65.06 49.89
C VAL A 60 32.66 -64.73 49.45
N LYS A 61 33.64 -65.35 50.11
CA LYS A 61 35.06 -65.13 49.85
C LYS A 61 35.76 -66.37 49.33
N ASP A 62 35.22 -67.57 49.56
CA ASP A 62 35.95 -68.80 49.27
C ASP A 62 35.06 -69.89 48.69
N ILE A 63 35.54 -70.60 47.67
CA ILE A 63 34.96 -71.87 47.24
C ILE A 63 35.76 -72.99 47.87
N GLY A 64 35.08 -73.84 48.63
CA GLY A 64 35.69 -74.89 49.44
C GLY A 64 36.34 -75.99 48.63
N ARG A 65 37.27 -76.72 49.27
CA ARG A 65 37.86 -77.94 48.72
C ARG A 65 36.76 -78.92 48.32
N GLY A 66 36.77 -79.37 47.07
CA GLY A 66 35.79 -80.33 46.55
C GLY A 66 34.35 -79.83 46.46
N ALA A 67 34.10 -78.51 46.54
CA ALA A 67 32.74 -77.97 46.69
C ALA A 67 31.75 -78.46 45.61
N PHE A 68 32.18 -78.48 44.35
CA PHE A 68 31.39 -78.94 43.21
C PHE A 68 31.95 -80.22 42.60
N SER A 69 32.84 -80.94 43.30
CA SER A 69 33.49 -82.15 42.77
C SER A 69 32.45 -83.19 42.33
N GLU A 70 32.70 -83.84 41.19
CA GLU A 70 31.84 -84.86 40.58
C GLU A 70 30.46 -84.33 40.14
N ASN A 71 30.28 -83.01 40.01
CA ASN A 71 29.06 -82.44 39.43
C ASN A 71 29.07 -82.58 37.90
N GLU A 72 28.55 -83.70 37.42
CA GLU A 72 28.48 -84.05 35.99
C GLU A 72 27.47 -83.22 35.19
N THR A 73 26.64 -82.41 35.84
CA THR A 73 25.59 -81.60 35.16
C THR A 73 25.94 -80.12 35.03
N LEU A 74 26.91 -79.62 35.81
CA LEU A 74 27.32 -78.22 35.76
C LEU A 74 28.04 -77.93 34.44
N GLU A 75 27.46 -77.07 33.61
CA GLU A 75 27.96 -76.68 32.30
C GLU A 75 28.74 -75.36 32.35
N MET A 76 28.30 -74.42 33.19
CA MET A 76 28.92 -73.10 33.34
C MET A 76 28.86 -72.60 34.77
N ILE A 77 29.91 -71.92 35.22
CA ILE A 77 29.89 -71.22 36.50
C ILE A 77 30.51 -69.82 36.45
N VAL A 78 29.80 -68.85 37.00
CA VAL A 78 30.26 -67.47 37.22
C VAL A 78 30.79 -67.35 38.65
N ILE A 79 32.04 -66.94 38.78
CA ILE A 79 32.76 -66.73 40.03
C ILE A 79 32.74 -65.21 40.30
N GLY A 80 32.02 -64.81 41.35
CA GLY A 80 31.79 -63.42 41.71
C GLY A 80 33.08 -62.65 42.04
N GLU A 81 32.97 -61.31 42.06
CA GLU A 81 34.12 -60.40 42.16
C GLU A 81 34.91 -60.55 43.47
N ASN A 82 34.24 -61.07 44.50
CA ASN A 82 34.74 -61.10 45.86
C ASN A 82 35.47 -62.39 46.24
N ILE A 83 35.56 -63.37 45.34
CA ILE A 83 36.17 -64.67 45.63
C ILE A 83 37.69 -64.52 45.71
N GLU A 84 38.22 -64.76 46.91
CA GLU A 84 39.64 -64.70 47.24
C GLU A 84 40.34 -66.04 47.03
N SER A 85 39.66 -67.17 47.22
CA SER A 85 40.27 -68.50 47.04
C SER A 85 39.33 -69.59 46.55
N ILE A 86 39.88 -70.53 45.79
CA ILE A 86 39.20 -71.75 45.32
C ILE A 86 40.01 -72.96 45.79
N GLY A 87 39.40 -73.77 46.65
CA GLY A 87 40.02 -74.92 47.28
C GLY A 87 40.41 -76.03 46.29
N SER A 88 41.33 -76.89 46.70
CA SER A 88 41.77 -78.01 45.83
C SER A 88 40.60 -78.91 45.43
N LEU A 89 40.62 -79.44 44.21
CA LEU A 89 39.57 -80.31 43.67
C LEU A 89 38.16 -79.67 43.61
N ALA A 90 38.04 -78.34 43.77
CA ALA A 90 36.72 -77.70 43.91
C ALA A 90 35.76 -78.00 42.76
N PHE A 91 36.24 -78.18 41.54
CA PHE A 91 35.47 -78.56 40.37
C PHE A 91 36.03 -79.84 39.71
N SER A 92 36.66 -80.72 40.49
CA SER A 92 37.23 -81.96 39.95
C SER A 92 36.12 -82.86 39.39
N ASP A 93 36.35 -83.47 38.25
CA ASP A 93 35.45 -84.42 37.58
C ASP A 93 34.06 -83.84 37.23
N CYS A 94 33.96 -82.51 37.09
CA CYS A 94 32.79 -81.84 36.50
C CYS A 94 32.81 -82.00 34.98
N SER A 95 32.48 -83.20 34.49
CA SER A 95 32.67 -83.59 33.09
C SER A 95 31.90 -82.75 32.05
N SER A 96 30.82 -82.07 32.45
CA SER A 96 30.04 -81.17 31.58
C SER A 96 30.50 -79.70 31.63
N LEU A 97 31.39 -79.33 32.57
CA LEU A 97 31.79 -77.93 32.78
C LEU A 97 32.65 -77.44 31.62
N LYS A 98 32.09 -76.55 30.80
CA LYS A 98 32.70 -75.99 29.59
C LYS A 98 33.15 -74.55 29.75
N LYS A 99 32.59 -73.81 30.72
CA LYS A 99 32.88 -72.39 30.87
C LYS A 99 32.96 -71.99 32.34
N VAL A 100 34.03 -71.28 32.71
CA VAL A 100 34.14 -70.62 34.01
C VAL A 100 34.42 -69.14 33.75
N GLU A 101 33.62 -68.26 34.31
CA GLU A 101 33.80 -66.82 34.18
C GLU A 101 34.16 -66.21 35.52
N PHE A 102 35.26 -65.47 35.58
CA PHE A 102 35.69 -64.77 36.78
C PHE A 102 35.42 -63.28 36.67
N MET A 103 34.64 -62.73 37.61
CA MET A 103 34.31 -61.30 37.66
C MET A 103 35.34 -60.50 38.49
N GLY A 104 36.19 -61.17 39.29
CA GLY A 104 37.19 -60.54 40.16
C GLY A 104 38.64 -60.67 39.68
N ASP A 105 39.58 -60.13 40.45
CA ASP A 105 41.00 -60.50 40.33
C ASP A 105 41.19 -62.00 40.56
N ALA A 106 42.27 -62.57 40.02
CA ALA A 106 42.50 -64.02 40.06
C ALA A 106 42.53 -64.56 41.50
N PRO A 107 41.64 -65.51 41.85
CA PRO A 107 41.62 -66.09 43.18
C PRO A 107 42.82 -67.01 43.41
N ALA A 108 43.19 -67.21 44.67
CA ALA A 108 44.18 -68.21 45.03
C ALA A 108 43.66 -69.62 44.71
N MET A 109 44.35 -70.33 43.80
CA MET A 109 43.92 -71.64 43.32
C MET A 109 44.52 -72.80 44.12
N GLY A 110 43.69 -73.76 44.49
CA GLY A 110 44.11 -75.05 45.02
C GLY A 110 44.72 -75.97 43.95
N LYS A 111 45.15 -77.16 44.36
CA LYS A 111 45.62 -78.18 43.40
C LYS A 111 44.45 -78.82 42.68
N ASP A 112 44.64 -79.11 41.38
CA ASP A 112 43.74 -79.93 40.56
C ASP A 112 42.28 -79.43 40.58
N VAL A 113 42.09 -78.10 40.56
CA VAL A 113 40.75 -77.47 40.71
C VAL A 113 39.79 -77.89 39.60
N PHE A 114 40.26 -77.94 38.35
CA PHE A 114 39.47 -78.32 37.17
C PHE A 114 39.92 -79.66 36.56
N ALA A 115 40.56 -80.53 37.35
CA ALA A 115 40.97 -81.84 36.86
C ALA A 115 39.75 -82.68 36.45
N GLY A 116 39.77 -83.35 35.30
CA GLY A 116 38.62 -84.17 34.85
C GLY A 116 37.42 -83.40 34.29
N CYS A 117 37.49 -82.07 34.16
CA CYS A 117 36.46 -81.26 33.49
C CYS A 117 36.39 -81.49 31.97
N HIS A 118 35.39 -80.89 31.30
CA HIS A 118 35.22 -80.99 29.85
C HIS A 118 36.49 -80.55 29.10
N ARG A 119 36.83 -81.27 28.02
CA ARG A 119 38.05 -81.02 27.21
C ARG A 119 38.11 -79.65 26.51
N GLU A 120 36.94 -79.02 26.35
CA GLU A 120 36.77 -77.68 25.74
C GLU A 120 36.50 -76.62 26.83
N LEU A 121 36.91 -76.87 28.08
CA LEU A 121 36.79 -75.89 29.16
C LEU A 121 37.54 -74.61 28.81
N VAL A 122 36.82 -73.50 28.78
CA VAL A 122 37.37 -72.15 28.65
C VAL A 122 37.22 -71.42 29.98
N LEU A 123 38.31 -70.83 30.44
CA LEU A 123 38.31 -69.93 31.58
C LEU A 123 38.34 -68.50 31.05
N LEU A 124 37.35 -67.70 31.43
CA LEU A 124 37.27 -66.31 31.05
C LEU A 124 37.36 -65.41 32.27
N PHE A 125 37.96 -64.24 32.16
CA PHE A 125 37.97 -63.23 33.20
C PHE A 125 37.54 -61.87 32.65
N GLU A 126 36.96 -61.02 33.48
CA GLU A 126 36.55 -59.68 33.04
C GLU A 126 37.77 -58.84 32.67
N HIS A 127 37.73 -58.17 31.51
CA HIS A 127 38.83 -57.30 31.08
C HIS A 127 39.17 -56.24 32.15
N GLY A 128 40.46 -56.08 32.42
CA GLY A 128 40.98 -55.16 33.44
C GLY A 128 41.28 -55.79 34.79
N LYS A 129 40.82 -57.03 35.05
CA LYS A 129 41.18 -57.79 36.26
C LYS A 129 42.60 -58.37 36.12
N THR A 130 43.26 -58.58 37.25
CA THR A 130 44.69 -58.93 37.32
C THR A 130 44.94 -60.33 37.87
N GLY A 131 46.16 -60.84 37.72
CA GLY A 131 46.59 -62.14 38.28
C GLY A 131 46.28 -63.39 37.44
N TYR A 132 45.66 -63.24 36.26
CA TYR A 132 45.33 -64.34 35.34
C TYR A 132 46.49 -64.78 34.43
N SER A 133 47.73 -64.42 34.76
CA SER A 133 48.88 -64.90 33.99
C SER A 133 49.00 -66.43 34.15
N LYS A 134 49.35 -67.15 33.08
CA LYS A 134 49.42 -68.62 33.11
C LYS A 134 50.34 -69.17 34.21
N ASP A 135 51.43 -68.46 34.50
CA ASP A 135 52.40 -68.87 35.51
C ASP A 135 51.91 -68.66 36.95
N GLU A 136 51.07 -67.64 37.20
CA GLU A 136 50.54 -67.31 38.53
C GLU A 136 49.20 -68.01 38.80
N PHE A 137 48.31 -67.99 37.81
CA PHE A 137 46.97 -68.59 37.91
C PHE A 137 47.00 -70.11 37.74
N GLY A 138 47.99 -70.63 37.02
CA GLY A 138 48.17 -72.05 36.75
C GLY A 138 47.27 -72.61 35.63
N TYR A 139 46.40 -71.78 35.04
CA TYR A 139 45.50 -72.15 33.95
C TYR A 139 45.56 -71.11 32.81
N ASP A 140 45.16 -71.52 31.61
CA ASP A 140 45.02 -70.63 30.46
C ASP A 140 43.65 -69.95 30.52
N ALA A 141 43.63 -68.65 30.78
CA ALA A 141 42.42 -67.85 30.91
C ALA A 141 42.47 -66.64 29.97
N GLN A 142 41.33 -66.29 29.40
CA GLN A 142 41.23 -65.22 28.39
C GLN A 142 40.29 -64.11 28.87
N PRO A 143 40.55 -62.84 28.53
CA PRO A 143 39.63 -61.77 28.88
C PRO A 143 38.34 -61.91 28.08
N PHE A 144 37.21 -61.56 28.70
CA PHE A 144 36.00 -61.16 27.98
C PHE A 144 35.81 -59.65 28.12
N PHE A 145 35.10 -59.08 27.17
CA PHE A 145 34.82 -57.66 27.04
C PHE A 145 33.31 -57.42 27.04
N ARG A 146 32.93 -56.18 27.32
CA ARG A 146 31.53 -55.73 27.37
C ARG A 146 31.28 -54.55 26.45
N VAL A 147 30.04 -54.43 26.00
CA VAL A 147 29.53 -53.25 25.33
C VAL A 147 28.67 -52.47 26.31
N TYR A 148 29.02 -51.20 26.52
CA TYR A 148 28.28 -50.27 27.34
C TYR A 148 27.61 -49.23 26.46
N TYR A 149 26.38 -48.88 26.81
CA TYR A 149 25.67 -47.77 26.19
C TYR A 149 25.65 -46.61 27.18
N GLU A 150 26.09 -45.43 26.75
CA GLU A 150 26.16 -44.24 27.58
C GLU A 150 25.46 -43.08 26.89
N ALA A 151 24.51 -42.47 27.59
CA ALA A 151 23.77 -41.33 27.08
C ALA A 151 24.67 -40.08 27.02
N ILE A 152 24.62 -39.35 25.91
CA ILE A 152 25.23 -38.04 25.78
C ILE A 152 24.34 -37.11 24.93
N ASN A 153 24.16 -35.89 25.43
CA ASN A 153 23.36 -34.84 24.77
C ASN A 153 21.89 -35.21 24.52
N GLU A 154 21.32 -36.13 25.29
CA GLU A 154 19.91 -36.48 25.33
C GLU A 154 19.11 -35.51 26.19
N ASP A 155 17.81 -35.37 25.89
CA ASP A 155 16.87 -34.63 26.73
C ASP A 155 16.04 -35.55 27.64
N SER A 156 15.79 -36.79 27.21
CA SER A 156 15.09 -37.81 28.00
C SER A 156 15.25 -39.22 27.42
N GLY A 157 14.87 -40.23 28.21
CA GLY A 157 14.95 -41.66 27.87
C GLY A 157 16.09 -42.35 28.61
N ASP A 158 16.19 -43.66 28.42
CA ASP A 158 17.23 -44.51 29.02
C ASP A 158 18.05 -45.19 27.91
N VAL A 159 19.26 -45.63 28.23
CA VAL A 159 20.09 -46.45 27.33
C VAL A 159 19.68 -47.92 27.41
N PRO A 160 19.86 -48.71 26.33
CA PRO A 160 19.70 -50.16 26.41
C PRO A 160 20.82 -50.79 27.25
N GLU A 161 20.55 -51.95 27.84
CA GLU A 161 21.53 -52.72 28.60
C GLU A 161 21.95 -53.97 27.80
N ASP A 162 23.26 -54.13 27.57
CA ASP A 162 23.84 -55.35 26.99
C ASP A 162 24.48 -56.19 28.11
N GLY A 163 23.85 -57.33 28.41
CA GLY A 163 24.37 -58.30 29.39
C GLY A 163 25.39 -59.29 28.82
N GLY A 164 25.79 -59.14 27.55
CA GLY A 164 26.71 -60.02 26.86
C GLY A 164 28.15 -59.95 27.38
N ARG A 165 28.85 -61.08 27.25
CA ARG A 165 30.27 -61.24 27.60
C ARG A 165 30.98 -61.80 26.38
N TYR A 166 31.75 -60.95 25.71
CA TYR A 166 32.26 -61.22 24.38
C TYR A 166 33.76 -61.46 24.39
N GLY A 167 34.24 -62.47 23.67
CA GLY A 167 35.65 -62.66 23.37
C GLY A 167 36.17 -61.66 22.33
N GLU A 168 37.48 -61.46 22.25
CA GLU A 168 38.08 -60.67 21.16
C GLU A 168 37.74 -61.31 19.80
N GLY A 169 37.23 -60.50 18.88
CA GLY A 169 36.85 -60.97 17.55
C GLY A 169 35.48 -61.63 17.46
N GLU A 170 34.73 -61.74 18.56
CA GLU A 170 33.33 -62.21 18.52
C GLU A 170 32.39 -61.17 17.92
N GLU A 171 31.30 -61.64 17.33
CA GLU A 171 30.26 -60.81 16.74
C GLU A 171 29.29 -60.32 17.82
N VAL A 172 29.07 -59.00 17.86
CA VAL A 172 28.10 -58.33 18.73
C VAL A 172 27.01 -57.69 17.88
N VAL A 173 25.76 -57.85 18.30
CA VAL A 173 24.62 -57.20 17.63
C VAL A 173 24.32 -55.89 18.34
N VAL A 174 24.38 -54.78 17.61
CA VAL A 174 24.10 -53.45 18.15
C VAL A 174 22.61 -53.32 18.50
N LEU A 175 22.33 -53.00 19.76
CA LEU A 175 20.97 -52.82 20.28
C LEU A 175 20.26 -51.60 19.68
N ASP A 176 18.94 -51.68 19.65
CA ASP A 176 18.06 -50.59 19.24
C ASP A 176 17.97 -49.49 20.31
N ASN A 177 17.27 -48.40 20.00
CA ASN A 177 16.95 -47.35 20.98
C ASN A 177 15.75 -47.74 21.86
N SER A 178 15.80 -48.92 22.50
CA SER A 178 14.69 -49.48 23.27
C SER A 178 14.28 -48.64 24.49
N GLY A 179 15.21 -47.88 25.07
CA GLY A 179 14.93 -46.92 26.14
C GLY A 179 14.38 -45.57 25.67
N ASN A 180 14.06 -45.43 24.37
CA ASN A 180 13.40 -44.27 23.77
C ASN A 180 14.14 -42.95 24.02
N LEU A 181 15.46 -42.93 23.85
CA LEU A 181 16.24 -41.70 23.91
C LEU A 181 15.70 -40.68 22.90
N THR A 182 15.56 -39.45 23.37
CA THR A 182 15.13 -38.32 22.54
C THR A 182 16.06 -37.13 22.74
N ARG A 183 16.17 -36.32 21.69
CA ARG A 183 16.86 -35.04 21.71
C ARG A 183 16.12 -34.06 20.82
N MET A 184 15.72 -32.93 21.38
CA MET A 184 14.93 -31.91 20.72
C MET A 184 15.67 -31.39 19.49
N GLY A 185 14.96 -31.38 18.35
CA GLY A 185 15.51 -30.92 17.08
C GLY A 185 16.54 -31.85 16.45
N HIS A 186 16.68 -33.08 16.96
CA HIS A 186 17.56 -34.10 16.40
C HIS A 186 16.80 -35.41 16.21
N THR A 187 17.28 -36.23 15.27
CA THR A 187 16.82 -37.58 15.04
C THR A 187 17.92 -38.54 15.47
N PHE A 188 17.54 -39.59 16.22
CA PHE A 188 18.45 -40.68 16.57
C PHE A 188 18.90 -41.40 15.30
N ASN A 189 20.21 -41.51 15.07
CA ASN A 189 20.81 -42.04 13.85
C ASN A 189 21.74 -43.23 14.13
N GLY A 190 21.43 -44.02 15.17
CA GLY A 190 22.23 -45.15 15.62
C GLY A 190 23.22 -44.79 16.72
N TRP A 191 24.20 -45.67 16.94
CA TRP A 191 25.17 -45.58 18.01
C TRP A 191 26.58 -45.33 17.46
N THR A 192 27.45 -44.69 18.24
CA THR A 192 28.82 -44.42 17.82
C THR A 192 29.80 -44.58 18.97
N ALA A 193 30.97 -45.15 18.70
CA ALA A 193 32.08 -45.20 19.65
C ALA A 193 32.82 -43.85 19.78
N ASN A 194 32.52 -42.89 18.90
CA ASN A 194 33.11 -41.57 18.89
C ASN A 194 32.06 -40.53 19.33
N PRO A 195 32.11 -40.03 20.58
CA PRO A 195 31.09 -39.11 21.11
C PRO A 195 31.03 -37.76 20.38
N ASP A 196 32.03 -37.42 19.56
CA ASP A 196 32.04 -36.22 18.70
C ASP A 196 31.28 -36.39 17.38
N GLY A 197 30.77 -37.60 17.08
CA GLY A 197 30.04 -37.90 15.84
C GLY A 197 30.91 -37.89 14.58
N SER A 198 32.24 -37.92 14.71
CA SER A 198 33.19 -37.85 13.58
C SER A 198 33.25 -39.12 12.72
N LYS A 199 32.70 -40.23 13.20
CA LYS A 199 32.61 -41.51 12.48
C LYS A 199 31.16 -41.86 12.19
N GLU A 200 30.97 -42.65 11.14
CA GLU A 200 29.67 -43.23 10.82
C GLU A 200 29.14 -44.05 12.01
N ALA A 201 27.82 -43.98 12.21
CA ALA A 201 27.17 -44.64 13.33
C ALA A 201 26.74 -46.06 12.97
N TYR A 202 26.92 -46.97 13.92
CA TYR A 202 26.41 -48.32 13.90
C TYR A 202 24.89 -48.31 13.98
N GLN A 203 24.24 -49.00 13.05
CA GLN A 203 22.78 -49.09 12.97
C GLN A 203 22.22 -50.19 13.89
N GLU A 204 20.94 -50.09 14.21
CA GLU A 204 20.23 -51.16 14.92
C GLU A 204 20.37 -52.50 14.19
N GLY A 205 20.71 -53.54 14.94
CA GLY A 205 20.89 -54.89 14.40
C GLY A 205 22.18 -55.07 13.57
N GLU A 206 23.00 -54.03 13.45
CA GLU A 206 24.32 -54.14 12.82
C GLU A 206 25.21 -55.08 13.63
N ILE A 207 25.96 -55.92 12.93
CA ILE A 207 26.94 -56.82 13.55
C ILE A 207 28.29 -56.10 13.55
N ILE A 208 28.82 -55.87 14.75
CA ILE A 208 30.17 -55.35 14.95
C ILE A 208 31.07 -56.43 15.54
N VAL A 209 32.37 -56.31 15.32
CA VAL A 209 33.36 -57.24 15.88
C VAL A 209 33.89 -56.65 17.17
N MET A 210 33.85 -57.41 18.25
CA MET A 210 34.30 -56.96 19.57
C MET A 210 35.79 -56.62 19.52
N PRO A 211 36.18 -55.35 19.81
CA PRO A 211 37.58 -55.02 19.92
C PRO A 211 38.15 -55.71 21.18
N GLY A 212 39.47 -55.90 21.23
CA GLY A 212 40.16 -56.43 22.42
C GLY A 212 40.17 -55.48 23.62
N GLU A 213 39.09 -54.71 23.81
CA GLU A 213 38.81 -53.76 24.89
C GLU A 213 37.29 -53.55 25.04
N ASN A 214 36.84 -53.01 26.17
CA ASN A 214 35.41 -52.68 26.34
C ASN A 214 34.99 -51.58 25.36
N LEU A 215 33.81 -51.73 24.76
CA LEU A 215 33.26 -50.76 23.84
C LEU A 215 32.25 -49.87 24.57
N ILE A 216 32.39 -48.56 24.43
CA ILE A 216 31.39 -47.60 24.92
C ILE A 216 30.72 -46.96 23.71
N LEU A 217 29.41 -47.08 23.63
CA LEU A 217 28.58 -46.60 22.54
C LEU A 217 27.68 -45.46 23.00
N HIS A 218 27.68 -44.37 22.24
CA HIS A 218 26.92 -43.16 22.50
C HIS A 218 25.86 -42.93 21.42
N PRO A 219 24.73 -42.28 21.74
CA PRO A 219 23.73 -41.96 20.72
C PRO A 219 24.32 -40.99 19.68
N ASN A 220 24.19 -41.35 18.40
CA ASN A 220 24.55 -40.46 17.30
C ASN A 220 23.32 -39.66 16.88
N TRP A 221 23.41 -38.34 17.00
CA TRP A 221 22.30 -37.43 16.73
C TRP A 221 22.47 -36.72 15.40
N LYS A 222 21.50 -36.89 14.49
CA LYS A 222 21.42 -36.12 13.25
C LYS A 222 20.54 -34.89 13.49
N ILE A 223 21.09 -33.69 13.30
CA ILE A 223 20.30 -32.46 13.42
C ILE A 223 19.17 -32.45 12.39
N ASN A 224 17.95 -32.10 12.82
CA ASN A 224 16.80 -32.03 11.94
C ASN A 224 16.92 -30.81 11.02
N LYS A 225 16.41 -30.96 9.80
CA LYS A 225 16.24 -29.88 8.84
C LYS A 225 14.77 -29.69 8.57
N TYR A 226 14.34 -28.45 8.47
CA TYR A 226 12.96 -28.08 8.19
C TYR A 226 12.88 -27.25 6.91
N GLU A 227 11.85 -27.53 6.11
CA GLU A 227 11.55 -26.75 4.92
C GLU A 227 10.94 -25.39 5.30
N ILE A 228 11.41 -24.35 4.64
CA ILE A 228 10.93 -22.97 4.76
C ILE A 228 10.28 -22.58 3.45
N THR A 229 8.97 -22.36 3.48
CA THR A 229 8.17 -22.01 2.30
C THR A 229 7.85 -20.53 2.27
N PHE A 230 8.10 -19.88 1.13
CA PHE A 230 7.83 -18.45 0.92
C PHE A 230 6.61 -18.22 0.03
N HIS A 231 5.53 -17.74 0.63
CA HIS A 231 4.32 -17.29 -0.07
C HIS A 231 4.46 -15.81 -0.44
N SER A 232 4.88 -15.54 -1.68
CA SER A 232 5.07 -14.17 -2.20
C SER A 232 3.78 -13.32 -2.25
N ASN A 233 2.62 -13.92 -2.03
CA ASN A 233 1.31 -13.26 -2.07
C ASN A 233 1.11 -12.41 -3.34
N GLY A 234 1.51 -12.97 -4.49
CA GLY A 234 1.39 -12.37 -5.81
C GLY A 234 2.58 -11.49 -6.24
N GLY A 235 3.68 -11.49 -5.48
CA GLY A 235 4.98 -11.02 -5.96
C GLY A 235 5.78 -12.11 -6.67
N ASP A 236 7.03 -11.81 -6.98
CA ASP A 236 7.97 -12.77 -7.59
C ASP A 236 8.09 -14.07 -6.77
N LYS A 237 8.19 -15.21 -7.45
CA LYS A 237 8.32 -16.52 -6.81
C LYS A 237 9.69 -16.64 -6.14
N ILE A 238 9.69 -17.19 -4.92
CA ILE A 238 10.89 -17.64 -4.22
C ILE A 238 10.77 -19.14 -4.02
N ASP A 239 11.85 -19.87 -4.26
CA ASP A 239 11.91 -21.31 -4.02
C ASP A 239 12.11 -21.59 -2.52
N ALA A 240 11.59 -22.73 -2.06
CA ALA A 240 11.75 -23.16 -0.67
C ALA A 240 13.23 -23.48 -0.35
N ILE A 241 13.59 -23.34 0.91
CA ILE A 241 14.93 -23.68 1.40
C ILE A 241 14.84 -24.61 2.60
N GLU A 242 15.89 -25.39 2.86
CA GLU A 242 16.02 -26.19 4.08
C GLU A 242 16.97 -25.52 5.07
N VAL A 243 16.56 -25.44 6.33
CA VAL A 243 17.36 -24.85 7.41
C VAL A 243 17.43 -25.82 8.59
N GLU A 244 18.62 -25.97 9.17
CA GLU A 244 18.85 -26.80 10.35
C GLU A 244 18.14 -26.24 11.60
N TYR A 245 17.73 -27.13 12.49
CA TYR A 245 17.13 -26.76 13.78
C TYR A 245 17.99 -25.76 14.56
N ASP A 246 17.33 -24.81 15.23
CA ASP A 246 17.94 -23.75 16.04
C ASP A 246 18.84 -22.76 15.28
N ASN A 247 18.83 -22.78 13.94
CA ASN A 247 19.49 -21.79 13.10
C ASN A 247 18.54 -20.69 12.59
N LEU A 248 19.13 -19.58 12.14
CA LEU A 248 18.41 -18.45 11.52
C LEU A 248 18.12 -18.76 10.04
N ILE A 249 16.97 -18.28 9.55
CA ILE A 249 16.65 -18.26 8.12
C ILE A 249 17.45 -17.11 7.47
N PRO A 250 18.17 -17.32 6.36
CA PRO A 250 18.78 -16.21 5.62
C PRO A 250 17.67 -15.32 5.03
N GLU A 251 17.78 -14.01 5.18
CA GLU A 251 16.79 -13.08 4.61
C GLU A 251 16.76 -13.21 3.08
N PRO A 252 15.59 -13.48 2.47
CA PRO A 252 15.50 -13.68 1.03
C PRO A 252 15.71 -12.37 0.27
N GLU A 253 16.08 -12.46 -1.01
CA GLU A 253 16.17 -11.29 -1.88
C GLU A 253 14.81 -10.54 -1.95
N LYS A 254 14.88 -9.22 -2.06
CA LYS A 254 13.68 -8.38 -2.14
C LYS A 254 12.88 -8.67 -3.41
N ILE A 255 11.70 -9.22 -3.24
CA ILE A 255 10.73 -9.48 -4.30
C ILE A 255 9.95 -8.24 -4.71
N GLN A 256 9.43 -8.23 -5.94
CA GLN A 256 8.63 -7.15 -6.48
C GLN A 256 7.19 -7.59 -6.75
N LYS A 257 6.26 -6.65 -6.60
CA LYS A 257 4.85 -6.80 -6.99
C LYS A 257 4.37 -5.48 -7.59
N LYS A 258 4.01 -5.51 -8.88
CA LYS A 258 3.62 -4.30 -9.62
C LYS A 258 2.47 -3.56 -8.92
N GLY A 259 2.71 -2.30 -8.57
CA GLY A 259 1.71 -1.47 -7.90
C GLY A 259 1.71 -1.58 -6.37
N PHE A 260 2.71 -2.24 -5.77
CA PHE A 260 2.83 -2.41 -4.33
C PHE A 260 4.26 -2.16 -3.83
N VAL A 261 4.41 -1.86 -2.55
CA VAL A 261 5.67 -1.82 -1.82
C VAL A 261 5.74 -3.05 -0.92
N PHE A 262 6.85 -3.77 -0.96
CA PHE A 262 7.11 -4.88 -0.04
C PHE A 262 7.28 -4.34 1.38
N ILE A 263 6.53 -4.88 2.35
CA ILE A 263 6.65 -4.50 3.75
C ILE A 263 7.61 -5.44 4.46
N ASP A 264 7.22 -6.71 4.62
CA ASP A 264 8.01 -7.72 5.32
C ASP A 264 7.40 -9.13 5.17
N TRP A 265 8.03 -10.12 5.79
CA TRP A 265 7.56 -11.51 5.91
C TRP A 265 6.87 -11.79 7.25
N PHE A 266 5.81 -12.58 7.20
CA PHE A 266 4.95 -12.92 8.35
C PHE A 266 4.72 -14.42 8.43
N ARG A 267 4.57 -14.98 9.62
CA ARG A 267 4.37 -16.43 9.83
C ARG A 267 2.94 -16.90 9.55
N ASP A 268 2.01 -15.95 9.49
CA ASP A 268 0.59 -16.22 9.39
C ASP A 268 -0.03 -15.57 8.15
N LYS A 269 -1.05 -16.24 7.62
CA LYS A 269 -1.82 -15.76 6.46
C LYS A 269 -2.54 -14.43 6.73
N ASP A 270 -2.83 -14.12 7.99
CA ASP A 270 -3.47 -12.86 8.40
C ASP A 270 -2.47 -11.69 8.48
N LEU A 271 -1.17 -11.93 8.33
CA LEU A 271 -0.08 -10.96 8.31
C LEU A 271 0.04 -10.16 9.62
N LYS A 272 -0.03 -10.86 10.77
CA LYS A 272 0.01 -10.25 12.11
C LYS A 272 1.31 -10.56 12.87
N ASP A 273 1.86 -11.75 12.70
CA ASP A 273 3.08 -12.22 13.35
C ASP A 273 4.27 -12.08 12.40
N LYS A 274 5.03 -10.99 12.58
CA LYS A 274 6.20 -10.68 11.74
C LYS A 274 7.34 -11.66 12.06
N TRP A 275 7.98 -12.20 11.01
CA TRP A 275 9.21 -12.95 11.18
C TRP A 275 10.41 -12.02 11.39
N ASP A 276 11.28 -12.35 12.33
CA ASP A 276 12.53 -11.62 12.57
C ASP A 276 13.73 -12.46 12.15
N PHE A 277 14.28 -12.17 10.97
CA PHE A 277 15.43 -12.88 10.41
C PHE A 277 16.72 -12.74 11.24
N THR A 278 16.76 -11.83 12.24
CA THR A 278 17.94 -11.63 13.08
C THR A 278 17.89 -12.39 14.40
N SER A 279 16.70 -12.81 14.85
CA SER A 279 16.52 -13.42 16.17
C SER A 279 15.65 -14.68 16.18
N SER A 280 14.76 -14.85 15.20
CA SER A 280 13.87 -16.01 15.13
C SER A 280 14.58 -17.21 14.54
N LYS A 281 14.56 -18.31 15.28
CA LYS A 281 15.22 -19.57 14.92
C LYS A 281 14.21 -20.61 14.45
N VAL A 282 14.65 -21.49 13.58
CA VAL A 282 13.84 -22.58 13.03
C VAL A 282 13.70 -23.69 14.07
N LYS A 283 12.46 -24.07 14.39
CA LYS A 283 12.13 -25.13 15.36
C LYS A 283 11.29 -26.25 14.75
N GLU A 284 10.61 -25.93 13.66
CA GLU A 284 9.66 -26.75 12.91
C GLU A 284 9.58 -26.19 11.47
N GLU A 285 8.72 -26.76 10.62
CA GLU A 285 8.42 -26.21 9.29
C GLU A 285 7.88 -24.77 9.41
N VAL A 286 8.39 -23.85 8.58
CA VAL A 286 7.98 -22.44 8.63
C VAL A 286 7.41 -22.01 7.28
N GLU A 287 6.20 -21.48 7.31
CA GLU A 287 5.60 -20.78 6.17
C GLU A 287 5.71 -19.27 6.38
N LEU A 288 6.30 -18.55 5.42
CA LEU A 288 6.45 -17.10 5.45
C LEU A 288 5.62 -16.45 4.34
N TYR A 289 4.83 -15.44 4.70
CA TYR A 289 3.88 -14.74 3.86
C TYR A 289 4.31 -13.28 3.67
N ALA A 290 4.49 -12.88 2.41
CA ALA A 290 4.87 -11.52 2.07
C ALA A 290 3.70 -10.54 2.30
N LYS A 291 3.92 -9.48 3.07
CA LYS A 291 2.99 -8.36 3.23
C LYS A 291 3.32 -7.24 2.25
N TRP A 292 2.27 -6.68 1.66
CA TRP A 292 2.35 -5.67 0.61
C TRP A 292 1.50 -4.45 0.94
N PHE A 293 2.02 -3.25 0.68
CA PHE A 293 1.27 -2.01 0.74
C PHE A 293 0.93 -1.51 -0.68
N GLU A 294 -0.35 -1.27 -1.00
CA GLU A 294 -0.74 -0.81 -2.35
C GLU A 294 -0.31 0.65 -2.61
N LEU A 295 0.28 0.91 -3.77
CA LEU A 295 0.62 2.26 -4.20
C LEU A 295 -0.65 3.11 -4.41
N PRO A 296 -0.63 4.40 -4.03
CA PRO A 296 -1.74 5.28 -4.32
C PRO A 296 -1.87 5.49 -5.84
N LYS A 297 -3.09 5.72 -6.33
CA LYS A 297 -3.33 5.91 -7.77
C LYS A 297 -2.70 7.22 -8.26
N THR A 298 -2.10 7.19 -9.45
CA THR A 298 -1.51 8.37 -10.08
C THR A 298 -2.56 9.49 -10.24
N PRO A 299 -2.26 10.74 -9.84
CA PRO A 299 -3.15 11.87 -10.04
C PRO A 299 -3.49 12.09 -11.52
N THR A 300 -4.78 12.30 -11.80
CA THR A 300 -5.28 12.58 -13.16
C THR A 300 -5.93 13.95 -13.23
N GLY A 301 -6.07 14.50 -14.45
CA GLY A 301 -6.76 15.78 -14.65
C GLY A 301 -6.04 16.98 -14.03
N LEU A 302 -4.70 16.91 -13.89
CA LEU A 302 -3.90 18.04 -13.45
C LEU A 302 -4.12 19.22 -14.40
N ARG A 303 -4.57 20.34 -13.83
CA ARG A 303 -4.76 21.62 -14.49
C ARG A 303 -4.00 22.69 -13.73
N ALA A 304 -3.33 23.54 -14.47
CA ALA A 304 -2.66 24.73 -13.95
C ALA A 304 -3.35 25.96 -14.55
N SER A 305 -3.59 26.96 -13.72
CA SER A 305 -4.22 28.21 -14.14
C SER A 305 -3.61 29.40 -13.42
N THR A 306 -3.50 30.51 -14.12
CA THR A 306 -3.05 31.78 -13.57
C THR A 306 -3.90 32.18 -12.36
N HIS A 307 -3.24 32.55 -11.26
CA HIS A 307 -3.91 32.96 -10.02
C HIS A 307 -3.30 34.25 -9.44
N GLY A 308 -2.91 35.17 -10.32
CA GLY A 308 -2.28 36.44 -9.96
C GLY A 308 -0.89 36.58 -10.58
N TYR A 309 -0.32 37.78 -10.42
CA TYR A 309 0.91 38.17 -11.12
C TYR A 309 2.14 37.29 -10.83
N ASP A 310 2.18 36.66 -9.65
CA ASP A 310 3.26 35.84 -9.13
C ASP A 310 2.76 34.48 -8.62
N GLN A 311 1.58 34.05 -9.09
CA GLN A 311 0.88 32.90 -8.53
C GLN A 311 0.22 32.03 -9.60
N ILE A 312 0.30 30.72 -9.42
CA ILE A 312 -0.36 29.71 -10.24
C ILE A 312 -1.14 28.76 -9.32
N SER A 313 -2.42 28.57 -9.61
CA SER A 313 -3.26 27.60 -8.93
C SER A 313 -3.30 26.30 -9.73
N LEU A 314 -3.07 25.21 -9.01
CA LEU A 314 -3.09 23.84 -9.49
C LEU A 314 -4.28 23.12 -8.87
N ALA A 315 -4.95 22.29 -9.67
CA ALA A 315 -5.97 21.38 -9.19
C ALA A 315 -5.94 20.07 -10.00
N TRP A 316 -6.38 18.97 -9.39
CA TRP A 316 -6.42 17.65 -10.03
C TRP A 316 -7.57 16.83 -9.45
N ASN A 317 -7.79 15.64 -9.97
CA ASN A 317 -8.77 14.69 -9.43
C ASN A 317 -8.18 13.99 -8.20
N LYS A 318 -8.99 13.76 -7.17
CA LYS A 318 -8.56 13.00 -5.97
C LYS A 318 -8.13 11.58 -6.38
N SER A 319 -6.93 11.19 -5.98
CA SER A 319 -6.38 9.85 -6.18
C SER A 319 -6.88 8.87 -5.12
N GLY A 320 -7.28 7.67 -5.53
CA GLY A 320 -7.57 6.57 -4.62
C GLY A 320 -6.31 6.14 -3.85
N GLY A 321 -6.45 5.84 -2.56
CA GLY A 321 -5.34 5.47 -1.68
C GLY A 321 -4.41 6.61 -1.27
N ALA A 322 -4.60 7.84 -1.77
CA ALA A 322 -3.73 8.96 -1.46
C ALA A 322 -4.08 9.66 -0.14
N GLU A 323 -3.05 9.89 0.70
CA GLU A 323 -3.13 10.67 1.94
C GLU A 323 -2.63 12.11 1.75
N SER A 324 -1.62 12.28 0.88
CA SER A 324 -1.10 13.58 0.48
C SER A 324 -0.63 13.57 -0.98
N TYR A 325 -0.23 14.74 -1.47
CA TYR A 325 0.29 14.94 -2.82
C TYR A 325 1.54 15.82 -2.76
N GLU A 326 2.57 15.40 -3.46
CA GLU A 326 3.79 16.18 -3.66
C GLU A 326 3.73 16.91 -4.99
N ILE A 327 4.09 18.20 -4.97
CA ILE A 327 3.99 19.11 -6.11
C ILE A 327 5.38 19.44 -6.58
N PHE A 328 5.59 19.26 -7.88
CA PHE A 328 6.87 19.49 -8.52
C PHE A 328 6.71 20.55 -9.61
N ARG A 329 7.72 21.40 -9.76
CA ARG A 329 7.77 22.48 -10.74
C ARG A 329 9.04 22.44 -11.57
N SER A 330 8.94 22.77 -12.84
CA SER A 330 10.07 23.06 -13.73
C SER A 330 9.85 24.37 -14.50
N ASP A 331 10.95 24.97 -14.94
CA ASP A 331 10.95 26.14 -15.83
C ASP A 331 10.86 25.74 -17.32
N SER A 332 10.90 24.45 -17.63
CA SER A 332 10.83 23.90 -18.98
C SER A 332 9.87 22.69 -19.04
N SER A 333 9.24 22.47 -20.19
CA SER A 333 8.29 21.36 -20.40
C SER A 333 8.95 19.99 -20.22
N GLN A 334 10.22 19.88 -20.63
CA GLN A 334 11.07 18.68 -20.53
C GLN A 334 12.23 18.87 -19.53
N GLY A 335 12.16 19.91 -18.69
CA GLY A 335 13.21 20.18 -17.72
C GLY A 335 13.12 19.30 -16.47
N ASP A 336 14.11 19.44 -15.60
CA ASP A 336 14.11 18.80 -14.29
C ASP A 336 13.02 19.40 -13.40
N TYR A 337 12.19 18.55 -12.84
CA TYR A 337 11.10 18.92 -11.95
C TYR A 337 11.57 18.85 -10.49
N LYS A 338 11.48 19.95 -9.75
CA LYS A 338 11.88 20.02 -8.33
C LYS A 338 10.64 20.09 -7.44
N LYS A 339 10.64 19.38 -6.31
CA LYS A 339 9.57 19.46 -5.31
C LYS A 339 9.51 20.89 -4.77
N ILE A 340 8.33 21.50 -4.79
CA ILE A 340 8.06 22.84 -4.28
C ILE A 340 7.11 22.84 -3.08
N GLY A 341 6.40 21.75 -2.84
CA GLY A 341 5.45 21.67 -1.74
C GLY A 341 4.72 20.36 -1.65
N GLU A 342 3.85 20.28 -0.66
CA GLU A 342 2.99 19.14 -0.38
C GLU A 342 1.62 19.63 0.12
N THR A 343 0.57 18.87 -0.15
CA THR A 343 -0.80 19.18 0.31
C THR A 343 -1.59 17.89 0.53
N LYS A 344 -2.55 17.92 1.46
CA LYS A 344 -3.49 16.82 1.70
C LYS A 344 -4.72 16.88 0.77
N THR A 345 -4.93 18.00 0.09
CA THR A 345 -6.07 18.21 -0.80
C THR A 345 -5.64 18.14 -2.26
N ALA A 346 -6.58 17.91 -3.18
CA ALA A 346 -6.29 17.83 -4.62
C ALA A 346 -6.11 19.21 -5.28
N ALA A 347 -5.49 20.16 -4.57
CA ALA A 347 -5.22 21.52 -5.01
C ALA A 347 -4.01 22.12 -4.31
N TYR A 348 -3.31 23.01 -5.00
CA TYR A 348 -2.14 23.72 -4.50
C TYR A 348 -1.99 25.07 -5.20
N THR A 349 -1.57 26.11 -4.49
CA THR A 349 -1.25 27.42 -5.09
C THR A 349 0.23 27.71 -4.91
N ASP A 350 0.95 27.71 -6.03
CA ASP A 350 2.35 28.11 -6.11
C ASP A 350 2.45 29.65 -6.11
N LYS A 351 3.39 30.21 -5.35
CA LYS A 351 3.52 31.65 -5.07
C LYS A 351 4.96 32.13 -5.26
N GLY A 352 5.13 33.45 -5.40
CA GLY A 352 6.46 34.06 -5.55
C GLY A 352 7.09 33.81 -6.92
N LEU A 353 6.25 33.63 -7.95
CA LEU A 353 6.67 33.36 -9.32
C LEU A 353 7.09 34.62 -10.06
N SER A 354 8.01 34.46 -11.02
CA SER A 354 8.43 35.55 -11.89
C SER A 354 7.32 35.90 -12.87
N TYR A 355 6.97 37.19 -12.94
CA TYR A 355 5.96 37.71 -13.85
C TYR A 355 6.27 37.37 -15.32
N GLN A 356 5.23 36.99 -16.07
CA GLN A 356 5.26 36.57 -17.48
C GLN A 356 6.07 35.29 -17.77
N LYS A 357 6.51 34.57 -16.74
CA LYS A 357 7.18 33.28 -16.90
C LYS A 357 6.17 32.14 -16.90
N THR A 358 6.38 31.17 -17.79
CA THR A 358 5.60 29.92 -17.83
C THR A 358 6.28 28.88 -16.97
N TYR A 359 5.51 28.22 -16.12
CA TYR A 359 5.97 27.14 -15.25
C TYR A 359 5.21 25.86 -15.57
N TYR A 360 5.91 24.74 -15.41
CA TYR A 360 5.40 23.40 -15.68
C TYR A 360 5.32 22.61 -14.39
N TYR A 361 4.24 21.86 -14.22
CA TYR A 361 3.93 21.18 -12.97
C TYR A 361 3.63 19.71 -13.20
N LYS A 362 4.09 18.90 -12.25
CA LYS A 362 3.71 17.49 -12.08
C LYS A 362 3.33 17.27 -10.63
N VAL A 363 2.41 16.34 -10.39
CA VAL A 363 1.96 15.96 -9.06
C VAL A 363 2.02 14.45 -8.94
N ARG A 364 2.44 13.94 -7.79
CA ARG A 364 2.29 12.51 -7.44
C ARG A 364 1.59 12.37 -6.11
N ALA A 365 0.84 11.28 -5.95
CA ALA A 365 0.19 10.94 -4.70
C ALA A 365 1.15 10.21 -3.76
N LYS A 366 0.95 10.37 -2.46
CA LYS A 366 1.69 9.70 -1.39
C LYS A 366 0.72 9.10 -0.39
N SER A 367 1.10 7.96 0.16
CA SER A 367 0.43 7.28 1.27
C SER A 367 1.46 6.62 2.18
N SER A 368 1.04 6.22 3.36
CA SER A 368 1.87 5.49 4.31
C SER A 368 1.10 4.40 5.04
N GLU A 369 1.79 3.33 5.43
CA GLU A 369 1.32 2.30 6.34
C GLU A 369 2.44 2.03 7.36
N GLY A 370 2.22 2.44 8.61
CA GLY A 370 3.28 2.47 9.62
C GLY A 370 4.44 3.36 9.18
N ASP A 371 5.67 2.82 9.20
CA ASP A 371 6.88 3.53 8.78
C ASP A 371 7.14 3.46 7.26
N ILE A 372 6.35 2.68 6.52
CA ILE A 372 6.50 2.54 5.07
C ILE A 372 5.75 3.66 4.36
N SER A 373 6.43 4.35 3.44
CA SER A 373 5.80 5.33 2.56
C SER A 373 5.77 4.84 1.11
N ALA A 374 4.63 5.01 0.46
CA ALA A 374 4.40 4.68 -0.94
C ALA A 374 4.09 5.94 -1.74
N GLN A 375 4.50 5.94 -3.01
CA GLN A 375 4.30 7.06 -3.93
C GLN A 375 3.82 6.55 -5.27
N SER A 376 2.89 7.26 -5.88
CA SER A 376 2.49 7.00 -7.26
C SER A 376 3.54 7.51 -8.24
N GLU A 377 3.44 7.07 -9.49
CA GLU A 377 4.05 7.78 -10.61
C GLU A 377 3.58 9.25 -10.68
N HIS A 378 4.33 10.09 -11.38
CA HIS A 378 3.91 11.46 -11.65
C HIS A 378 2.73 11.54 -12.61
N SER A 379 1.87 12.53 -12.40
CA SER A 379 0.84 12.93 -13.36
C SER A 379 1.45 13.35 -14.71
N LYS A 380 0.60 13.40 -15.74
CA LYS A 380 0.90 14.20 -16.93
C LYS A 380 1.16 15.65 -16.52
N SER A 381 2.05 16.33 -17.23
CA SER A 381 2.42 17.71 -16.92
C SER A 381 1.31 18.68 -17.32
N ALA A 382 1.12 19.72 -16.51
CA ALA A 382 0.33 20.90 -16.86
C ALA A 382 1.20 22.16 -16.77
N SER A 383 0.83 23.23 -17.46
CA SER A 383 1.55 24.49 -17.38
C SER A 383 0.61 25.68 -17.34
N ALA A 384 1.09 26.75 -16.73
CA ALA A 384 0.44 28.04 -16.75
C ALA A 384 1.49 29.15 -16.70
N LYS A 385 1.07 30.34 -17.09
CA LYS A 385 1.88 31.54 -17.05
C LYS A 385 1.52 32.37 -15.82
N ALA A 386 2.53 32.80 -15.06
CA ALA A 386 2.33 33.73 -13.96
C ALA A 386 2.08 35.13 -14.54
N GLU A 387 0.82 35.56 -14.55
CA GLU A 387 0.42 36.84 -15.13
C GLU A 387 -0.78 37.43 -14.39
N LEU A 388 -1.04 38.72 -14.60
CA LEU A 388 -2.10 39.38 -13.85
C LEU A 388 -3.48 38.98 -14.40
N MET A 389 -4.41 38.64 -13.52
CA MET A 389 -5.72 38.14 -13.92
C MET A 389 -6.57 39.23 -14.57
N VAL A 390 -7.12 38.91 -15.76
CA VAL A 390 -8.18 39.71 -16.37
C VAL A 390 -9.39 39.74 -15.43
N PRO A 391 -9.97 40.92 -15.15
CA PRO A 391 -11.13 41.02 -14.27
C PRO A 391 -12.29 40.11 -14.72
N GLY A 392 -12.71 39.18 -13.87
CA GLY A 392 -13.86 38.32 -14.13
C GLY A 392 -15.19 39.06 -13.92
N GLY A 393 -16.30 38.51 -14.42
CA GLY A 393 -17.65 39.05 -14.14
C GLY A 393 -17.90 40.46 -14.67
N PHE A 394 -17.17 40.89 -15.70
CA PHE A 394 -17.28 42.24 -16.22
C PHE A 394 -18.66 42.51 -16.86
N ALA A 395 -19.32 43.57 -16.37
CA ALA A 395 -20.64 43.98 -16.82
C ALA A 395 -20.71 45.49 -17.02
N ALA A 396 -21.56 45.91 -17.96
CA ALA A 396 -21.96 47.30 -18.16
C ALA A 396 -23.49 47.40 -18.02
N SER A 397 -23.96 48.34 -17.20
CA SER A 397 -25.37 48.52 -16.87
C SER A 397 -25.77 49.99 -16.88
N ARG A 398 -27.08 50.25 -16.98
CA ARG A 398 -27.64 51.60 -16.83
C ARG A 398 -27.47 52.08 -15.38
N HIS A 399 -27.29 53.38 -15.21
CA HIS A 399 -27.22 54.04 -13.91
C HIS A 399 -27.90 55.40 -14.01
N GLU A 400 -28.76 55.76 -13.06
CA GLU A 400 -29.50 57.02 -13.16
C GLU A 400 -28.67 58.23 -12.67
N PRO A 401 -28.89 59.44 -13.25
CA PRO A 401 -29.70 59.71 -14.44
C PRO A 401 -28.94 59.40 -15.75
N ALA A 402 -29.50 58.56 -16.62
CA ALA A 402 -29.04 58.26 -17.99
C ALA A 402 -27.54 57.90 -18.20
N ARG A 403 -26.81 57.50 -17.16
CA ARG A 403 -25.37 57.16 -17.17
C ARG A 403 -25.10 55.68 -17.39
N MET A 404 -23.83 55.38 -17.60
CA MET A 404 -23.27 54.03 -17.65
C MET A 404 -22.51 53.70 -16.36
N ARG A 405 -22.81 52.53 -15.79
CA ARG A 405 -22.00 51.91 -14.73
C ARG A 405 -21.33 50.66 -15.26
N VAL A 406 -20.07 50.47 -14.91
CA VAL A 406 -19.32 49.24 -15.15
C VAL A 406 -18.90 48.60 -13.83
N SER A 407 -18.89 47.28 -13.76
CA SER A 407 -18.46 46.52 -12.58
C SER A 407 -17.78 45.21 -12.95
N TRP A 408 -16.92 44.70 -12.07
CA TRP A 408 -16.16 43.46 -12.24
C TRP A 408 -15.81 42.83 -10.89
N ASN A 409 -15.29 41.61 -10.91
CA ASN A 409 -14.75 40.92 -9.74
C ASN A 409 -13.32 41.36 -9.46
N ARG A 410 -12.91 41.31 -8.18
CA ARG A 410 -11.53 41.62 -7.77
C ARG A 410 -10.53 40.64 -8.41
N SER A 411 -9.52 41.16 -9.11
CA SER A 411 -8.39 40.37 -9.62
C SER A 411 -7.34 40.13 -8.53
N VAL A 412 -6.93 38.88 -8.34
CA VAL A 412 -5.89 38.52 -7.36
C VAL A 412 -4.57 39.21 -7.72
N GLY A 413 -3.97 39.90 -6.74
CA GLY A 413 -2.71 40.63 -6.93
C GLY A 413 -2.83 41.99 -7.63
N ALA A 414 -4.00 42.44 -8.05
CA ALA A 414 -4.14 43.78 -8.63
C ALA A 414 -4.02 44.90 -7.57
N THR A 415 -3.32 45.99 -7.90
CA THR A 415 -3.34 47.24 -7.12
C THR A 415 -4.41 48.21 -7.61
N GLY A 416 -4.90 48.03 -8.84
CA GLY A 416 -6.03 48.79 -9.36
C GLY A 416 -6.49 48.30 -10.74
N TYR A 417 -7.33 49.12 -11.38
CA TYR A 417 -7.94 48.85 -12.67
C TYR A 417 -7.90 50.09 -13.54
N GLU A 418 -7.71 49.88 -14.84
CA GLU A 418 -7.90 50.90 -15.86
C GLU A 418 -9.20 50.64 -16.61
N ILE A 419 -10.05 51.68 -16.67
CA ILE A 419 -11.31 51.64 -17.42
C ILE A 419 -11.12 52.39 -18.72
N TYR A 420 -11.49 51.75 -19.82
CA TYR A 420 -11.44 52.33 -21.14
C TYR A 420 -12.84 52.43 -21.74
N ARG A 421 -13.06 53.44 -22.59
CA ARG A 421 -14.32 53.65 -23.31
C ARG A 421 -14.09 53.87 -24.80
N SER A 422 -15.05 53.45 -25.62
CA SER A 422 -15.16 53.79 -27.03
C SER A 422 -16.62 54.04 -27.40
N ASP A 423 -16.85 54.83 -28.45
CA ASP A 423 -18.18 55.07 -29.02
C ASP A 423 -18.61 53.95 -29.99
N SER A 424 -17.74 52.95 -30.19
CA SER A 424 -17.97 51.77 -31.04
C SER A 424 -17.47 50.49 -30.36
N PRO A 425 -18.14 49.34 -30.54
CA PRO A 425 -17.71 48.08 -29.92
C PRO A 425 -16.34 47.59 -30.43
N SER A 426 -15.94 48.03 -31.63
CA SER A 426 -14.65 47.75 -32.25
C SER A 426 -13.83 49.02 -32.50
N GLY A 427 -14.21 50.13 -31.87
CA GLY A 427 -13.55 51.41 -32.05
C GLY A 427 -12.25 51.56 -31.27
N ASN A 428 -11.65 52.75 -31.37
CA ASN A 428 -10.50 53.11 -30.56
C ASN A 428 -10.97 53.38 -29.12
N PHE A 429 -10.37 52.66 -28.18
CA PHE A 429 -10.67 52.76 -26.75
C PHE A 429 -9.71 53.75 -26.08
N THR A 430 -10.25 54.77 -25.42
CA THR A 430 -9.49 55.76 -24.66
C THR A 430 -9.57 55.46 -23.16
N LEU A 431 -8.47 55.71 -22.43
CA LEU A 431 -8.45 55.55 -20.98
C LEU A 431 -9.33 56.64 -20.34
N LEU A 432 -10.31 56.22 -19.54
CA LEU A 432 -11.13 57.14 -18.76
C LEU A 432 -10.48 57.48 -17.43
N THR A 433 -10.13 56.44 -16.67
CA THR A 433 -9.61 56.60 -15.31
C THR A 433 -8.93 55.34 -14.80
N LYS A 434 -8.16 55.52 -13.72
CA LYS A 434 -7.65 54.47 -12.84
C LYS A 434 -8.46 54.45 -11.56
N THR A 435 -8.79 53.27 -11.06
CA THR A 435 -9.48 53.12 -9.77
C THR A 435 -9.02 51.87 -9.04
N THR A 436 -9.09 51.89 -7.72
CA THR A 436 -8.90 50.70 -6.87
C THR A 436 -10.23 49.98 -6.60
N SER A 437 -11.36 50.63 -6.86
CA SER A 437 -12.71 50.05 -6.72
C SER A 437 -13.02 49.05 -7.83
N THR A 438 -13.96 48.15 -7.58
CA THR A 438 -14.42 47.14 -8.55
C THR A 438 -15.65 47.58 -9.36
N SER A 439 -15.96 48.88 -9.31
CA SER A 439 -16.98 49.49 -10.14
C SER A 439 -16.69 50.96 -10.40
N TYR A 440 -17.22 51.48 -11.50
CA TYR A 440 -17.09 52.87 -11.89
C TYR A 440 -18.37 53.34 -12.58
N VAL A 441 -18.85 54.53 -12.21
CA VAL A 441 -19.94 55.23 -12.92
C VAL A 441 -19.28 56.28 -13.80
N ASP A 442 -19.42 56.12 -15.11
CA ASP A 442 -18.89 57.07 -16.08
C ASP A 442 -19.74 58.36 -16.04
N PRO A 443 -19.18 59.52 -15.63
CA PRO A 443 -19.95 60.75 -15.54
C PRO A 443 -20.36 61.29 -16.92
N ASN A 444 -19.66 60.89 -17.99
CA ASN A 444 -19.87 61.36 -19.35
C ASN A 444 -20.51 60.30 -20.26
N GLY A 445 -20.42 59.03 -19.87
CA GLY A 445 -20.96 57.90 -20.61
C GLY A 445 -22.45 57.71 -20.35
N THR A 446 -23.22 57.58 -21.41
CA THR A 446 -24.67 57.46 -21.36
C THR A 446 -25.15 56.21 -22.09
N TRP A 447 -26.21 55.58 -21.61
CA TRP A 447 -26.65 54.30 -22.19
C TRP A 447 -27.30 54.47 -23.58
N ASN A 448 -27.62 55.70 -24.00
CA ASN A 448 -28.35 56.00 -25.23
C ASN A 448 -27.47 56.51 -26.40
N LYS A 449 -26.20 56.83 -26.17
CA LYS A 449 -25.28 57.43 -27.17
C LYS A 449 -24.24 56.48 -27.76
N GLY A 450 -24.28 55.19 -27.44
CA GLY A 450 -23.24 54.26 -27.89
C GLY A 450 -22.00 54.38 -27.00
N ASN A 451 -21.97 53.67 -25.88
CA ASN A 451 -20.82 53.66 -24.98
C ASN A 451 -20.42 52.22 -24.67
N TYR A 452 -19.19 51.88 -25.07
CA TYR A 452 -18.61 50.56 -24.93
C TYR A 452 -17.37 50.63 -24.06
N TYR A 453 -17.23 49.65 -23.18
CA TYR A 453 -16.23 49.64 -22.13
C TYR A 453 -15.44 48.34 -22.16
N ARG A 454 -14.18 48.44 -21.79
CA ARG A 454 -13.33 47.32 -21.40
C ARG A 454 -12.48 47.74 -20.22
N VAL A 455 -12.11 46.77 -19.40
CA VAL A 455 -11.32 47.01 -18.19
C VAL A 455 -10.13 46.08 -18.21
N ARG A 456 -9.00 46.51 -17.65
CA ARG A 456 -7.89 45.62 -17.31
C ARG A 456 -7.43 45.92 -15.90
N SER A 457 -6.92 44.91 -15.21
CA SER A 457 -6.28 45.12 -13.93
C SER A 457 -4.82 45.56 -14.14
N TYR A 458 -4.27 46.26 -13.16
CA TYR A 458 -2.84 46.55 -13.11
C TYR A 458 -2.27 46.28 -11.71
N ARG A 459 -0.96 46.04 -11.65
CA ARG A 459 -0.17 45.96 -10.43
C ARG A 459 1.07 46.85 -10.55
N THR A 460 1.31 47.69 -9.56
CA THR A 460 2.53 48.50 -9.49
C THR A 460 3.65 47.71 -8.82
N VAL A 461 4.74 47.46 -9.54
CA VAL A 461 5.93 46.75 -9.06
C VAL A 461 7.16 47.62 -9.33
N GLY A 462 7.90 48.01 -8.29
CA GLY A 462 9.09 48.88 -8.43
C GLY A 462 8.78 50.21 -9.13
N GLY A 463 7.59 50.79 -8.88
CA GLY A 463 7.14 52.04 -9.51
C GLY A 463 6.63 51.91 -10.95
N LYS A 464 6.61 50.71 -11.54
CA LYS A 464 6.08 50.45 -12.90
C LYS A 464 4.82 49.60 -12.84
N ASP A 465 3.81 49.98 -13.60
CA ASP A 465 2.57 49.22 -13.72
C ASP A 465 2.74 48.07 -14.73
N VAL A 466 2.38 46.86 -14.29
CA VAL A 466 2.17 45.69 -15.15
C VAL A 466 0.68 45.41 -15.26
N TYR A 467 0.24 44.86 -16.39
CA TYR A 467 -1.17 44.81 -16.76
C TYR A 467 -1.65 43.42 -17.12
N SER A 468 -2.92 43.13 -16.84
CA SER A 468 -3.62 42.00 -17.45
C SER A 468 -3.98 42.28 -18.90
N GLY A 469 -4.48 41.26 -19.61
CA GLY A 469 -5.31 41.47 -20.79
C GLY A 469 -6.58 42.27 -20.47
N TYR A 470 -7.29 42.69 -21.53
CA TYR A 470 -8.57 43.38 -21.39
C TYR A 470 -9.73 42.39 -21.18
N THR A 471 -10.75 42.81 -20.44
CA THR A 471 -12.06 42.14 -20.46
C THR A 471 -12.66 42.18 -21.86
N SER A 472 -13.61 41.29 -22.13
CA SER A 472 -14.49 41.44 -23.29
C SER A 472 -15.21 42.79 -23.25
N VAL A 473 -15.40 43.42 -24.41
CA VAL A 473 -16.12 44.69 -24.50
C VAL A 473 -17.60 44.52 -24.09
N LYS A 474 -18.11 45.42 -23.24
CA LYS A 474 -19.52 45.51 -22.84
C LYS A 474 -20.00 46.95 -22.91
N GLY A 475 -21.25 47.17 -23.29
CA GLY A 475 -21.78 48.52 -23.46
C GLY A 475 -23.20 48.52 -24.00
N TYR A 476 -23.71 49.72 -24.27
CA TYR A 476 -24.98 49.92 -24.96
C TYR A 476 -24.72 50.68 -26.25
N GLY A 477 -25.36 50.25 -27.33
CA GLY A 477 -25.32 50.96 -28.61
C GLY A 477 -26.16 52.23 -28.62
N ARG A 478 -26.15 52.92 -29.74
CA ARG A 478 -27.01 54.09 -29.96
C ARG A 478 -28.47 53.64 -30.02
N VAL A 479 -29.37 54.48 -29.53
CA VAL A 479 -30.82 54.19 -29.58
C VAL A 479 -31.30 54.01 -31.03
N GLY A 480 -30.79 54.82 -31.97
CA GLY A 480 -31.08 54.67 -33.40
C GLY A 480 -30.71 53.29 -33.92
N ASP A 481 -29.50 52.79 -33.63
CA ASP A 481 -29.06 51.47 -34.09
C ASP A 481 -29.97 50.35 -33.55
N ALA A 482 -30.42 50.47 -32.29
CA ALA A 482 -31.36 49.55 -31.67
C ALA A 482 -32.75 49.62 -32.34
N LEU A 483 -33.27 50.83 -32.59
CA LEU A 483 -34.54 51.06 -33.30
C LEU A 483 -34.50 50.47 -34.70
N GLY A 484 -33.48 50.80 -35.49
CA GLY A 484 -33.30 50.32 -36.84
C GLY A 484 -33.17 48.79 -36.92
N SER A 485 -32.42 48.20 -35.99
CA SER A 485 -32.28 46.73 -35.90
C SER A 485 -33.61 46.07 -35.53
N TYR A 486 -34.29 46.59 -34.50
CA TYR A 486 -35.58 46.06 -34.03
C TYR A 486 -36.65 46.13 -35.14
N LEU A 487 -36.76 47.26 -35.83
CA LEU A 487 -37.75 47.48 -36.89
C LEU A 487 -37.39 46.81 -38.22
N SER A 488 -36.20 46.21 -38.36
CA SER A 488 -35.90 45.41 -39.55
C SER A 488 -36.75 44.14 -39.62
N SER A 489 -37.14 43.59 -38.47
CA SER A 489 -38.02 42.42 -38.39
C SER A 489 -39.48 42.78 -38.73
N SER A 490 -40.09 42.00 -39.63
CA SER A 490 -41.50 42.14 -39.99
C SER A 490 -42.44 41.89 -38.81
N SER A 491 -42.12 40.90 -37.97
CA SER A 491 -42.93 40.57 -36.78
C SER A 491 -42.89 41.69 -35.74
N ASN A 492 -41.72 42.32 -35.55
CA ASN A 492 -41.58 43.46 -34.65
C ASN A 492 -42.36 44.68 -35.15
N ARG A 493 -42.27 44.99 -36.46
CA ARG A 493 -43.06 46.05 -37.10
C ARG A 493 -44.56 45.84 -36.89
N THR A 494 -45.04 44.63 -37.15
CA THR A 494 -46.45 44.26 -36.95
C THR A 494 -46.88 44.38 -35.49
N SER A 495 -46.04 43.92 -34.56
CA SER A 495 -46.27 44.00 -33.12
C SER A 495 -46.37 45.44 -32.62
N VAL A 496 -45.47 46.32 -33.09
CA VAL A 496 -45.51 47.76 -32.79
C VAL A 496 -46.78 48.38 -33.37
N ASN A 497 -47.09 48.13 -34.65
CA ASN A 497 -48.28 48.70 -35.29
C ASN A 497 -49.57 48.29 -34.58
N ASN A 498 -49.71 47.01 -34.20
CA ASN A 498 -50.87 46.54 -33.45
C ASN A 498 -50.95 47.17 -32.05
N ALA A 499 -49.82 47.39 -31.39
CA ALA A 499 -49.78 48.11 -30.11
C ALA A 499 -50.15 49.59 -30.28
N THR A 500 -49.69 50.25 -31.35
CA THR A 500 -50.06 51.61 -31.72
C THR A 500 -51.56 51.77 -31.90
N ILE A 501 -52.20 50.87 -32.68
CA ILE A 501 -53.65 50.88 -32.89
C ILE A 501 -54.40 50.78 -31.56
N ARG A 502 -53.97 49.87 -30.67
CA ARG A 502 -54.58 49.73 -29.33
C ARG A 502 -54.38 50.98 -28.46
N LEU A 503 -53.17 51.53 -28.42
CA LEU A 503 -52.84 52.70 -27.60
C LEU A 503 -53.54 53.98 -28.07
N ASN A 504 -53.82 54.10 -29.37
CA ASN A 504 -54.52 55.24 -29.96
C ASN A 504 -56.03 55.01 -30.14
N GLY A 505 -56.60 53.95 -29.55
CA GLY A 505 -58.04 53.65 -29.66
C GLY A 505 -58.54 53.41 -31.09
N GLY A 506 -57.67 53.02 -32.01
CA GLY A 506 -57.99 52.83 -33.43
C GLY A 506 -57.98 54.11 -34.29
N HIS A 507 -57.73 55.28 -33.70
CA HIS A 507 -57.67 56.53 -34.47
C HIS A 507 -56.42 56.59 -35.36
N LEU A 508 -56.56 57.19 -36.55
CA LEU A 508 -55.43 57.46 -37.45
C LEU A 508 -54.68 58.76 -37.09
N SER A 509 -55.36 59.72 -36.46
CA SER A 509 -54.76 60.98 -36.02
C SER A 509 -53.66 60.74 -34.97
N ASN A 510 -52.49 61.34 -35.17
CA ASN A 510 -51.31 61.23 -34.30
C ASN A 510 -50.73 59.81 -34.10
N ALA A 511 -51.22 58.80 -34.81
CA ALA A 511 -50.77 57.42 -34.62
C ALA A 511 -49.27 57.21 -34.91
N CYS A 512 -48.63 58.10 -35.68
CA CYS A 512 -47.19 58.08 -35.92
C CYS A 512 -46.38 58.29 -34.65
N VAL A 513 -46.84 59.17 -33.76
CA VAL A 513 -46.19 59.46 -32.48
C VAL A 513 -46.30 58.26 -31.54
N TYR A 514 -47.46 57.59 -31.52
CA TYR A 514 -47.66 56.35 -30.77
C TYR A 514 -46.76 55.22 -31.31
N PHE A 515 -46.63 55.10 -32.63
CA PHE A 515 -45.73 54.13 -33.27
C PHE A 515 -44.27 54.36 -32.88
N THR A 516 -43.76 55.58 -33.08
CA THR A 516 -42.38 55.92 -32.70
C THR A 516 -42.15 55.70 -31.20
N SER A 517 -43.06 56.18 -30.35
CA SER A 517 -42.94 56.03 -28.89
C SER A 517 -42.96 54.56 -28.44
N GLU A 518 -43.77 53.72 -29.08
CA GLU A 518 -43.82 52.28 -28.80
C GLU A 518 -42.56 51.57 -29.28
N ALA A 519 -42.08 51.84 -30.50
CA ALA A 519 -40.82 51.30 -30.98
C ALA A 519 -39.66 51.66 -30.03
N MET A 520 -39.62 52.90 -29.53
CA MET A 520 -38.66 53.36 -28.53
C MET A 520 -38.75 52.59 -27.21
N ARG A 521 -39.96 52.34 -26.70
CA ARG A 521 -40.15 51.47 -25.51
C ARG A 521 -39.64 50.05 -25.73
N ARG A 522 -39.86 49.48 -26.91
CA ARG A 522 -39.42 48.12 -27.24
C ARG A 522 -37.90 47.96 -27.26
N VAL A 523 -37.17 49.04 -27.56
CA VAL A 523 -35.70 49.07 -27.46
C VAL A 523 -35.21 49.61 -26.11
N GLY A 524 -36.11 49.68 -25.13
CA GLY A 524 -35.80 50.00 -23.74
C GLY A 524 -35.63 51.49 -23.46
N VAL A 525 -36.13 52.39 -24.30
CA VAL A 525 -36.16 53.83 -24.00
C VAL A 525 -37.40 54.13 -23.14
N PRO A 526 -37.28 54.83 -21.99
CA PRO A 526 -38.38 55.06 -21.07
C PRO A 526 -39.31 56.18 -21.58
N VAL A 527 -40.09 55.89 -22.62
CA VAL A 527 -41.09 56.80 -23.20
C VAL A 527 -42.47 56.51 -22.62
N ARG A 528 -43.15 57.52 -22.05
CA ARG A 528 -44.50 57.37 -21.47
C ARG A 528 -45.52 56.89 -22.52
N THR A 529 -46.49 56.06 -22.11
CA THR A 529 -47.56 55.58 -23.00
C THR A 529 -48.54 56.70 -23.42
N SER A 530 -48.57 57.81 -22.69
CA SER A 530 -49.38 59.00 -22.97
C SER A 530 -48.78 59.96 -24.01
N MET A 531 -47.68 59.60 -24.68
CA MET A 531 -47.10 60.40 -25.79
C MET A 531 -48.03 60.45 -27.00
N ARG A 532 -48.94 61.42 -26.98
CA ARG A 532 -50.11 61.47 -27.88
C ARG A 532 -49.96 62.32 -29.14
N ASN A 533 -48.98 63.20 -29.20
CA ASN A 533 -48.71 64.04 -30.37
C ASN A 533 -47.27 64.61 -30.32
N ILE A 534 -46.89 65.32 -31.38
CA ILE A 534 -45.56 65.92 -31.56
C ILE A 534 -45.17 66.88 -30.44
N ASP A 535 -46.13 67.59 -29.84
CA ASP A 535 -45.89 68.57 -28.76
C ASP A 535 -45.43 67.90 -27.46
N TYR A 536 -45.68 66.59 -27.30
CA TYR A 536 -45.15 65.79 -26.18
C TYR A 536 -43.84 65.08 -26.55
N LEU A 537 -43.73 64.57 -27.78
CA LEU A 537 -42.57 63.79 -28.21
C LEU A 537 -41.32 64.64 -28.39
N LEU A 538 -41.42 65.80 -29.04
CA LEU A 538 -40.24 66.65 -29.31
C LEU A 538 -39.54 67.14 -28.03
N PRO A 539 -40.24 67.72 -27.02
CA PRO A 539 -39.59 68.11 -25.77
C PRO A 539 -38.89 66.95 -25.08
N TYR A 540 -39.54 65.77 -25.02
CA TYR A 540 -38.94 64.58 -24.44
C TYR A 540 -37.65 64.16 -25.17
N LEU A 541 -37.66 64.17 -26.51
CA LEU A 541 -36.47 63.82 -27.28
C LEU A 541 -35.33 64.82 -27.00
N TYR A 542 -35.60 66.12 -26.97
CA TYR A 542 -34.59 67.13 -26.65
C TYR A 542 -34.06 67.01 -25.21
N GLU A 543 -34.94 66.85 -24.23
CA GLU A 543 -34.57 66.61 -22.82
C GLU A 543 -33.71 65.35 -22.66
N ASN A 544 -33.92 64.34 -23.50
CA ASN A 544 -33.14 63.09 -23.53
C ASN A 544 -31.96 63.13 -24.52
N GLY A 545 -31.53 64.33 -24.91
CA GLY A 545 -30.27 64.57 -25.61
C GLY A 545 -30.27 64.29 -27.11
N TRP A 546 -31.44 64.14 -27.72
CA TRP A 546 -31.56 64.06 -29.18
C TRP A 546 -31.28 65.43 -29.82
N LYS A 547 -30.59 65.43 -30.95
CA LYS A 547 -30.18 66.65 -31.66
C LYS A 547 -30.82 66.74 -33.04
N LYS A 548 -31.15 67.97 -33.44
CA LYS A 548 -31.70 68.29 -34.77
C LYS A 548 -30.61 68.36 -35.83
N GLU A 549 -30.85 67.76 -36.99
CA GLU A 549 -30.01 67.85 -38.19
C GLU A 549 -30.89 67.98 -39.44
N ARG A 550 -30.43 68.77 -40.41
CA ARG A 550 -31.12 69.00 -41.69
C ARG A 550 -30.42 68.34 -42.87
N ASP A 551 -29.12 68.08 -42.74
CA ASP A 551 -28.35 67.38 -43.76
C ASP A 551 -28.73 65.89 -43.81
N TYR A 552 -29.72 65.58 -44.64
CA TYR A 552 -30.25 64.23 -44.80
C TYR A 552 -29.21 63.22 -45.30
N THR A 553 -28.11 63.65 -45.92
CA THR A 553 -27.02 62.74 -46.32
C THR A 553 -26.37 62.04 -45.13
N ARG A 554 -26.55 62.60 -43.92
CA ARG A 554 -26.02 62.07 -42.65
C ARG A 554 -26.96 61.11 -41.95
N LEU A 555 -28.14 60.84 -42.51
CA LEU A 555 -29.11 59.90 -41.97
C LEU A 555 -28.49 58.51 -41.79
N ARG A 556 -28.81 57.87 -40.67
CA ARG A 556 -28.49 56.48 -40.41
C ARG A 556 -29.76 55.75 -40.06
N LYS A 557 -29.80 54.47 -40.41
CA LYS A 557 -30.89 53.56 -40.07
C LYS A 557 -31.27 53.69 -38.59
N GLY A 558 -32.55 53.94 -38.33
CA GLY A 558 -33.13 54.15 -37.00
C GLY A 558 -33.23 55.59 -36.53
N ASP A 559 -32.70 56.57 -37.28
CA ASP A 559 -32.92 57.99 -36.99
C ASP A 559 -34.40 58.37 -37.19
N LEU A 560 -34.87 59.35 -36.41
CA LEU A 560 -36.27 59.79 -36.41
C LEU A 560 -36.41 61.00 -37.33
N CYS A 561 -37.11 60.85 -38.44
CA CYS A 561 -37.34 61.89 -39.42
C CYS A 561 -38.68 62.59 -39.17
N PHE A 562 -38.69 63.92 -39.37
CA PHE A 562 -39.84 64.79 -39.17
C PHE A 562 -40.13 65.55 -40.46
N THR A 563 -41.41 65.70 -40.79
CA THR A 563 -41.87 66.40 -42.00
C THR A 563 -41.94 67.92 -41.81
N THR A 564 -42.25 68.65 -42.89
CA THR A 564 -42.67 70.06 -42.81
C THR A 564 -44.00 70.20 -42.06
N ASP A 565 -44.40 71.44 -41.77
CA ASP A 565 -45.79 71.70 -41.40
C ASP A 565 -46.74 71.56 -42.61
N ALA A 566 -48.04 71.71 -42.37
CA ALA A 566 -49.08 71.60 -43.39
C ALA A 566 -49.01 72.69 -44.48
N ALA A 567 -48.24 73.76 -44.27
CA ALA A 567 -48.00 74.81 -45.26
C ALA A 567 -46.67 74.62 -46.01
N GLY A 568 -45.94 73.52 -45.77
CA GLY A 568 -44.64 73.24 -46.38
C GLY A 568 -43.46 73.94 -45.70
N ASN A 569 -43.65 74.58 -44.54
CA ASN A 569 -42.56 75.26 -43.84
C ASN A 569 -41.66 74.25 -43.10
N LYS A 570 -40.36 74.30 -43.38
CA LYS A 570 -39.33 73.46 -42.75
C LYS A 570 -39.02 73.85 -41.31
N ASP A 571 -39.38 75.05 -40.86
CA ASP A 571 -39.22 75.48 -39.47
C ASP A 571 -40.53 75.38 -38.67
N GLY A 572 -41.63 75.02 -39.34
CA GLY A 572 -42.95 74.85 -38.73
C GLY A 572 -43.07 73.59 -37.86
N ARG A 573 -44.24 73.45 -37.24
CA ARG A 573 -44.60 72.28 -36.43
C ARG A 573 -44.75 71.04 -37.35
N PRO A 574 -43.90 70.00 -37.21
CA PRO A 574 -43.96 68.86 -38.11
C PRO A 574 -45.28 68.12 -37.94
N THR A 575 -45.88 67.70 -39.04
CA THR A 575 -47.15 66.96 -39.03
C THR A 575 -46.96 65.47 -38.81
N HIS A 576 -45.77 64.93 -39.13
CA HIS A 576 -45.53 63.50 -39.13
C HIS A 576 -44.11 63.15 -38.68
N VAL A 577 -43.96 61.95 -38.10
CA VAL A 577 -42.68 61.37 -37.68
C VAL A 577 -42.59 59.93 -38.16
N TYR A 578 -41.42 59.53 -38.65
CA TYR A 578 -41.14 58.17 -39.10
C TYR A 578 -39.70 57.77 -38.80
N THR A 579 -39.42 56.47 -38.76
CA THR A 579 -38.07 55.95 -38.58
C THR A 579 -37.44 55.66 -39.93
N PHE A 580 -36.28 56.26 -40.21
CA PHE A 580 -35.52 56.01 -41.44
C PHE A 580 -34.92 54.61 -41.42
N MET A 581 -35.07 53.83 -42.50
CA MET A 581 -34.61 52.44 -42.56
C MET A 581 -33.50 52.19 -43.58
N GLY A 582 -33.25 53.14 -44.49
CA GLY A 582 -32.19 53.11 -45.49
C GLY A 582 -32.62 53.81 -46.78
N TRP A 583 -31.67 54.27 -47.59
CA TRP A 583 -31.95 54.74 -48.95
C TRP A 583 -32.29 53.55 -49.85
N VAL A 584 -33.18 53.75 -50.83
CA VAL A 584 -33.50 52.70 -51.81
C VAL A 584 -32.29 52.40 -52.68
N GLU A 585 -31.56 53.44 -53.05
CA GLU A 585 -30.31 53.39 -53.80
C GLU A 585 -29.27 54.27 -53.09
N GLU A 586 -28.10 53.71 -52.77
CA GLU A 586 -27.04 54.41 -52.05
C GLU A 586 -26.52 55.61 -52.87
N GLY A 587 -26.44 56.78 -52.24
CA GLY A 587 -26.06 58.04 -52.93
C GLY A 587 -27.21 58.74 -53.65
N ASN A 588 -28.38 58.10 -53.78
CA ASN A 588 -29.61 58.71 -54.28
C ASN A 588 -30.58 58.99 -53.12
N TYR A 589 -30.81 60.27 -52.84
CA TYR A 589 -31.56 60.73 -51.67
C TYR A 589 -33.03 61.02 -51.95
N GLU A 590 -33.56 60.59 -53.09
CA GLU A 590 -34.95 60.83 -53.45
C GLU A 590 -35.90 59.83 -52.78
N TYR A 591 -35.55 58.56 -52.70
CA TYR A 591 -36.42 57.51 -52.15
C TYR A 591 -35.77 56.79 -50.97
N ALA A 592 -36.52 56.65 -49.88
CA ALA A 592 -36.08 55.95 -48.68
C ALA A 592 -37.07 54.88 -48.25
N TYR A 593 -36.55 53.79 -47.70
CA TYR A 593 -37.32 52.89 -46.86
C TYR A 593 -37.58 53.55 -45.50
N ILE A 594 -38.85 53.63 -45.09
CA ILE A 594 -39.25 54.19 -43.81
C ILE A 594 -40.20 53.25 -43.06
N CYS A 595 -40.21 53.36 -41.74
CA CYS A 595 -41.14 52.68 -40.85
C CYS A 595 -42.04 53.69 -40.13
N ASP A 596 -43.35 53.56 -40.30
CA ASP A 596 -44.36 54.31 -39.54
C ASP A 596 -45.74 53.61 -39.54
N ASN A 597 -46.77 54.31 -39.06
CA ASN A 597 -48.14 53.81 -39.00
C ASN A 597 -49.00 54.11 -40.25
N GLN A 598 -48.44 54.71 -41.31
CA GLN A 598 -49.16 55.05 -42.55
C GLN A 598 -49.34 53.83 -43.47
N ALA A 599 -49.11 52.62 -42.96
CA ALA A 599 -49.31 51.36 -43.67
C ALA A 599 -50.59 51.30 -44.53
N PRO A 600 -51.78 51.80 -44.09
CA PRO A 600 -52.98 51.80 -44.93
C PRO A 600 -52.84 52.48 -46.30
N TYR A 601 -51.97 53.49 -46.43
CA TYR A 601 -51.73 54.21 -47.69
C TYR A 601 -50.66 53.55 -48.58
N TYR A 602 -50.03 52.47 -48.12
CA TYR A 602 -48.89 51.82 -48.78
C TYR A 602 -49.03 50.29 -48.74
N ASP A 603 -50.09 49.74 -49.35
CA ASP A 603 -50.39 48.30 -49.42
C ASP A 603 -50.44 47.60 -48.05
N ASN A 604 -50.86 48.30 -46.99
CA ASN A 604 -50.81 47.81 -45.60
C ASN A 604 -49.40 47.44 -45.11
N LYS A 605 -48.35 48.06 -45.65
CA LYS A 605 -46.95 47.82 -45.25
C LYS A 605 -46.42 48.91 -44.32
N VAL A 606 -46.10 48.52 -43.09
CA VAL A 606 -45.44 49.37 -42.09
C VAL A 606 -44.05 49.83 -42.54
N LEU A 607 -43.32 48.98 -43.28
CA LEU A 607 -42.11 49.38 -44.00
C LEU A 607 -42.47 49.61 -45.46
N HIS A 608 -42.35 50.84 -45.92
CA HIS A 608 -42.64 51.20 -47.32
C HIS A 608 -41.61 52.20 -47.84
N ILE A 609 -41.63 52.38 -49.16
CA ILE A 609 -40.80 53.36 -49.85
C ILE A 609 -41.60 54.66 -49.90
N ARG A 610 -40.94 55.78 -49.59
CA ARG A 610 -41.51 57.13 -49.68
C ARG A 610 -40.55 58.02 -50.45
N ASN A 611 -41.06 58.88 -51.33
CA ASN A 611 -40.27 59.97 -51.88
C ASN A 611 -40.00 60.97 -50.75
N PHE A 612 -38.73 61.11 -50.40
CA PHE A 612 -38.25 61.79 -49.20
C PHE A 612 -38.32 63.31 -49.32
N LEU A 613 -38.10 63.83 -50.54
CA LEU A 613 -38.03 65.27 -50.82
C LEU A 613 -39.34 65.82 -51.38
N ASN A 614 -39.99 65.07 -52.28
CA ASN A 614 -41.22 65.46 -52.98
C ASN A 614 -42.25 64.32 -52.92
N PRO A 615 -42.89 64.10 -51.76
CA PRO A 615 -43.68 62.91 -51.49
C PRO A 615 -45.01 62.81 -52.27
N GLY A 616 -45.53 63.92 -52.81
CA GLY A 616 -46.75 63.92 -53.63
C GLY A 616 -47.99 63.38 -52.92
N GLU A 617 -48.99 62.96 -53.72
CA GLU A 617 -50.24 62.36 -53.26
C GLU A 617 -50.15 60.83 -53.26
N HIS A 618 -50.57 60.19 -52.18
CA HIS A 618 -50.65 58.74 -52.04
C HIS A 618 -52.02 58.32 -51.51
N ASP A 619 -52.76 57.55 -52.31
CA ASP A 619 -54.11 57.03 -52.01
C ASP A 619 -55.07 58.11 -51.47
N GLY A 620 -55.19 59.21 -52.21
CA GLY A 620 -56.09 60.32 -51.88
C GLY A 620 -55.60 61.28 -50.78
N SER A 621 -54.36 61.10 -50.28
CA SER A 621 -53.77 61.95 -49.24
C SER A 621 -52.44 62.52 -49.68
N GLU A 622 -52.36 63.84 -49.76
CA GLU A 622 -51.11 64.57 -49.89
C GLU A 622 -50.22 64.31 -48.67
N LYS A 623 -48.92 64.11 -48.91
CA LYS A 623 -47.92 63.82 -47.89
C LYS A 623 -46.92 64.95 -47.80
N GLU A 624 -46.39 65.22 -46.62
CA GLU A 624 -45.48 66.33 -46.38
C GLU A 624 -44.00 65.93 -46.55
N ALA A 625 -43.21 66.84 -47.11
CA ALA A 625 -41.80 66.61 -47.40
C ALA A 625 -40.98 66.47 -46.11
N PHE A 626 -39.80 65.83 -46.21
CA PHE A 626 -38.82 65.83 -45.12
C PHE A 626 -38.40 67.26 -44.73
N SER A 627 -38.27 67.50 -43.43
CA SER A 627 -37.77 68.77 -42.90
C SER A 627 -36.44 68.62 -42.16
N TYR A 628 -36.39 67.75 -41.16
CA TYR A 628 -35.21 67.48 -40.34
C TYR A 628 -35.30 66.09 -39.72
N PHE A 629 -34.20 65.58 -39.20
CA PHE A 629 -34.21 64.40 -38.35
C PHE A 629 -33.65 64.70 -36.97
N LEU A 630 -34.10 63.92 -36.01
CA LEU A 630 -33.49 63.84 -34.70
C LEU A 630 -32.66 62.56 -34.62
N TYR A 631 -31.44 62.72 -34.11
CA TYR A 631 -30.54 61.62 -33.83
C TYR A 631 -30.07 61.67 -32.38
N ASN A 632 -29.73 60.50 -31.83
CA ASN A 632 -29.08 60.35 -30.54
C ASN A 632 -27.69 59.72 -30.77
N ARG A 633 -26.72 60.60 -31.04
CA ARG A 633 -25.31 60.27 -31.26
C ARG A 633 -24.46 61.10 -30.31
#